data_AF-A0ABF7Q6D6-F1
#
_entry.id   AF-A0ABF7Q6D6-F1
#
_cell.length_a   1.000
_cell.length_b   1.000
_cell.length_c   1.000
_cell.angle_alpha   90.00
_cell.angle_beta   90.00
_cell.angle_gamma   90.00
#
_symmetry.space_group_name_H-M   'P 1'
#
loop_
_entity.id
_entity.type
_entity.pdbx_description
1 polymer ?
#
loop_
_entity_poly.entity_id
_entity_poly.type
_entity_poly.pdbx_seq_one_letter_code
_entity_poly.pdbx_strand_id
1 'polypeptide(L)' 'MLLLLAPAHAQYVGSEQDITDLRLGQRVLVDDGTCPAGQVKQVVGATMSENGIVRTVTCVPRFGPKK' A
#
# COMPACT_ATOMS: atom_id res chain seq x y z
N MET A 1 20.71 21.88 11.99
CA MET A 1 20.01 20.58 12.07
C MET A 1 18.93 20.59 11.01
N LEU A 2 19.16 19.94 9.86
CA LEU A 2 18.27 19.95 8.70
C LEU A 2 17.51 18.61 8.67
N LEU A 3 16.18 18.63 8.78
CA LEU A 3 15.35 17.43 8.63
C LEU A 3 15.05 17.20 7.15
N LEU A 4 15.58 16.12 6.59
CA LEU A 4 15.19 15.63 5.27
C LEU A 4 13.79 15.02 5.35
N LEU A 5 12.78 15.68 4.78
CA LEU A 5 11.48 15.05 4.54
C LEU A 5 11.60 14.14 3.32
N ALA A 6 11.71 12.83 3.56
CA ALA A 6 11.66 11.83 2.50
C ALA A 6 10.23 11.76 1.91
N PRO A 7 10.06 11.75 0.58
CA PRO A 7 8.77 11.52 -0.02
C PRO A 7 8.29 10.11 0.33
N ALA A 8 7.05 10.00 0.80
CA ALA A 8 6.40 8.71 1.04
C ALA A 8 6.13 8.04 -0.31
N HIS A 9 7.12 7.32 -0.84
CA HIS A 9 6.95 6.48 -2.01
C HIS A 9 5.96 5.37 -1.66
N ALA A 10 4.95 5.16 -2.50
CA ALA A 10 4.08 4.00 -2.41
C ALA A 10 4.97 2.75 -2.49
N GLN A 11 5.11 2.04 -1.37
CA GLN A 11 5.88 0.80 -1.34
C GLN A 11 5.15 -0.22 -2.20
N TYR A 12 5.87 -0.77 -3.17
CA TYR A 12 5.45 -1.95 -3.89
C TYR A 12 6.05 -3.16 -3.20
N VAL A 13 5.22 -4.13 -2.83
CA VAL A 13 5.67 -5.40 -2.24
C VAL A 13 5.14 -6.58 -3.05
N GLY A 14 5.84 -7.71 -2.98
CA GLY A 14 5.47 -8.92 -3.73
C GLY A 14 4.27 -9.64 -3.11
N SER A 15 4.11 -9.61 -1.78
CA SER A 15 2.98 -10.22 -1.07
C SER A 15 2.44 -9.32 0.05
N GLU A 16 1.17 -9.51 0.41
CA GLU A 16 0.56 -8.77 1.54
C GLU A 16 1.24 -9.08 2.88
N GLN A 17 1.81 -10.27 3.03
CA GLN A 17 2.54 -10.73 4.22
C GLN A 17 3.83 -9.92 4.48
N ASP A 18 4.39 -9.29 3.45
CA ASP A 18 5.58 -8.45 3.58
C ASP A 18 5.27 -7.09 4.24
N ILE A 19 4.00 -6.76 4.42
CA ILE A 19 3.58 -5.48 4.96
C ILE A 19 3.47 -5.55 6.49
N THR A 20 4.63 -5.45 7.14
CA THR A 20 4.80 -5.61 8.59
C THR A 20 4.33 -4.42 9.44
N ASP A 21 4.54 -3.17 9.00
CA ASP A 21 4.15 -1.94 9.73
C ASP A 21 3.25 -1.04 8.85
N LEU A 22 2.00 -1.45 8.62
CA LEU A 22 1.06 -0.60 7.87
C LEU A 22 0.47 0.47 8.78
N ARG A 23 0.73 1.73 8.47
CA ARG A 23 0.23 2.87 9.22
C ARG A 23 -1.16 3.30 8.76
N LEU A 24 -1.88 3.98 9.65
CA LEU A 24 -3.18 4.55 9.31
C LEU A 24 -3.02 5.55 8.15
N GLY A 25 -3.84 5.40 7.12
CA GLY A 25 -3.78 6.19 5.89
C GLY A 25 -2.67 5.78 4.91
N GLN A 26 -1.73 4.91 5.31
CA GLN A 26 -0.69 4.41 4.40
C GLN A 26 -1.30 3.51 3.34
N ARG A 27 -0.78 3.64 2.11
CA ARG A 27 -1.16 2.83 0.96
C ARG A 27 0.06 2.06 0.47
N VAL A 28 -0.13 0.77 0.26
CA VAL A 28 0.89 -0.14 -0.26
C VAL A 28 0.31 -0.86 -1.46
N LEU A 29 1.10 -0.97 -2.53
CA LEU A 29 0.70 -1.66 -3.74
C LEU A 29 1.34 -3.05 -3.73
N VAL A 30 0.56 -4.09 -4.01
CA VAL A 30 0.97 -5.49 -3.93
C VAL A 30 0.71 -6.14 -5.28
N ASP A 31 1.76 -6.71 -5.87
CA ASP A 31 1.67 -7.39 -7.15
C ASP A 31 1.84 -8.90 -6.98
N ASP A 32 0.79 -9.54 -6.47
CA ASP A 32 0.75 -10.97 -6.19
C ASP A 32 -0.06 -11.76 -7.24
N GLY A 33 -0.48 -11.11 -8.33
CA GLY A 33 -1.27 -11.72 -9.40
C GLY A 33 -2.72 -12.05 -9.04
N THR A 34 -3.21 -11.65 -7.86
CA THR A 34 -4.62 -11.90 -7.46
C THR A 34 -5.63 -10.95 -8.10
N CYS A 35 -5.17 -9.79 -8.58
CA CYS A 35 -6.01 -8.83 -9.31
C CYS A 35 -6.01 -9.09 -10.83
N PRO A 36 -7.08 -8.68 -11.55
CA PRO A 36 -7.15 -8.82 -13.01
C PRO A 36 -5.98 -8.14 -13.74
N ALA A 37 -5.73 -8.56 -14.99
CA ALA A 37 -4.70 -7.96 -15.83
C ALA A 37 -4.86 -6.44 -15.93
N GLY A 38 -3.76 -5.70 -15.75
CA GLY A 38 -3.75 -4.24 -15.71
C GLY A 38 -4.13 -3.63 -14.35
N GLN A 39 -4.42 -4.44 -13.33
CA GLN A 39 -4.69 -4.01 -11.96
C GLN A 39 -3.61 -4.52 -10.98
N VAL A 40 -3.47 -3.80 -9.87
CA VAL A 40 -2.59 -4.14 -8.75
C VAL A 40 -3.39 -4.05 -7.47
N LYS A 41 -3.06 -4.88 -6.49
CA LYS A 41 -3.72 -4.85 -5.20
C LYS A 41 -3.25 -3.63 -4.43
N GLN A 42 -4.17 -2.83 -3.91
CA GLN A 42 -3.90 -1.72 -3.02
C GLN A 42 -4.37 -2.09 -1.62
N VAL A 43 -3.43 -2.15 -0.68
CA VAL A 43 -3.66 -2.36 0.74
C VAL A 43 -3.56 -1.03 1.47
N VAL A 44 -4.62 -0.65 2.18
CA VAL A 44 -4.72 0.64 2.90
C VAL A 44 -4.96 0.41 4.38
N GLY A 45 -4.25 1.13 5.24
CA GLY A 45 -4.57 1.19 6.67
C GLY A 45 -5.81 2.08 6.84
N ALA A 46 -7.00 1.50 6.82
CA ALA A 46 -8.24 2.26 6.62
C ALA A 46 -8.77 2.89 7.92
N THR A 47 -8.71 2.16 9.02
CA THR A 47 -9.26 2.62 10.30
C THR A 47 -8.47 2.06 11.49
N MET A 48 -8.46 2.81 12.59
CA MET A 48 -7.92 2.35 13.86
C MET A 48 -9.05 1.67 14.64
N SER A 49 -8.83 0.44 15.08
CA SER A 49 -9.71 -0.31 15.98
C SER A 49 -9.02 -0.54 17.32
N GLU A 50 -9.75 -1.05 18.31
CA GLU A 50 -9.19 -1.45 19.61
C GLU A 50 -8.07 -2.48 19.49
N ASN A 51 -8.09 -3.29 18.42
CA ASN A 51 -7.07 -4.31 18.13
C ASN A 51 -5.97 -3.82 17.17
N GLY A 52 -5.92 -2.51 16.89
CA GLY A 52 -4.95 -1.89 15.97
C GLY A 52 -5.53 -1.55 14.61
N ILE A 53 -4.65 -1.40 13.62
CA ILE A 53 -5.00 -0.86 12.30
C ILE A 53 -5.70 -1.93 11.45
N VAL A 54 -6.92 -1.64 11.04
CA VAL A 54 -7.69 -2.47 10.11
C VAL A 54 -7.30 -2.12 8.68
N ARG A 55 -7.08 -3.16 7.88
CA ARG A 55 -6.57 -3.07 6.52
C ARG A 55 -7.72 -3.26 5.54
N THR A 56 -7.75 -2.48 4.48
CA THR A 56 -8.69 -2.66 3.36
C THR A 56 -7.92 -2.96 2.09
N VAL A 57 -8.40 -3.96 1.34
CA VAL A 57 -7.77 -4.47 0.13
C VAL A 57 -8.68 -4.19 -1.05
N THR A 58 -8.15 -3.55 -2.09
CA THR A 58 -8.90 -3.23 -3.32
C THR A 58 -8.01 -3.39 -4.54
N CYS A 59 -8.54 -3.91 -5.65
CA CYS A 59 -7.80 -3.89 -6.92
C CYS A 59 -7.97 -2.52 -7.58
N VAL A 60 -6.85 -1.87 -7.91
CA VAL A 60 -6.83 -0.56 -8.57
C VAL A 60 -6.06 -0.65 -9.89
N PRO A 61 -6.34 0.24 -10.86
CA PRO A 61 -5.55 0.27 -12.09
C PRO A 61 -4.06 0.49 -11.79
N ARG A 62 -3.21 -0.24 -12.50
CA ARG A 62 -1.75 -0.08 -12.42
C ARG A 62 -1.34 1.26 -13.05
N PHE A 63 -1.35 2.32 -12.25
CA PHE A 63 -0.74 3.58 -12.64
C PHE A 63 0.77 3.48 -12.43
N GLY A 64 1.49 3.04 -13.47
CA GLY A 64 2.93 3.27 -13.56
C GLY A 64 3.23 4.77 -13.67
N PRO A 65 4.49 5.21 -13.46
CA PRO A 65 4.84 6.62 -13.65
C PRO A 65 4.36 7.05 -15.04
N LYS A 66 3.51 8.08 -15.09
CA LYS A 66 3.14 8.70 -16.36
C LYS A 66 4.45 9.14 -17.02
N LYS A 67 4.69 8.67 -18.24
CA LYS A 67 5.79 9.16 -19.09
C LYS A 67 5.67 10.65 -19.30
#